data_AF-A0A1I5XAC9-F1
#
_entry.id   AF-A0A1I5XAC9-F1
#
_cell.length_a   1.000
_cell.length_b   1.000
_cell.length_c   1.000
_cell.angle_alpha   90.00
_cell.angle_beta   90.00
_cell.angle_gamma   90.00
#
_symmetry.space_group_name_H-M   'P 1'
#
loop_
_entity.id
_entity.type
_entity.pdbx_description
1 polymer ?
#
loop_
_entity_poly.entity_id
_entity_poly.type
_entity_poly.pdbx_seq_one_letter_code
_entity_poly.pdbx_strand_id
1 'polypeptide(L)'
;MRPEYFPKGFSLFPTWPAQDPVLAIWVFGATMGLLLLPKLLSLVLLWMRRSASAQFGGALRASAGVFAEILVSALMAPVMMIFQSIAVVEILAGRDVGWQTQRRDDGTVERRELYRKYGVPTLCGVAMAASAYAVSLPLLLWMSPVIVGLLFAVPIGALTARPASGKLFATPEDREPPEVLRRANELSARAEVGTKPALVELREDAALLAFHLAQLPPPRAVRPDTIDANLAVGRAKIDASDSFEQAAAHLSLREVFSILNDGSALSIVVQKR
;
A
#
# COMPACT_ATOMS: atom_id res chain seq x y z
N MET A 1 -18.30 2.09 46.49
CA MET A 1 -17.42 2.01 47.67
C MET A 1 -16.12 2.71 47.34
N ARG A 2 -15.58 3.58 48.22
CA ARG A 2 -14.26 4.21 47.97
C ARG A 2 -13.17 3.15 48.22
N PRO A 3 -12.25 2.91 47.27
CA PRO A 3 -11.16 1.97 47.49
C PRO A 3 -10.24 2.49 48.61
N GLU A 4 -10.05 1.67 49.64
CA GLU A 4 -9.16 1.96 50.78
C GLU A 4 -7.77 1.40 50.45
N TYR A 5 -6.89 2.26 49.92
CA TYR A 5 -5.55 1.86 49.46
C TYR A 5 -4.55 1.69 50.60
N PHE A 6 -4.82 2.29 51.75
CA PHE A 6 -3.94 2.28 52.92
C PHE A 6 -4.71 1.75 54.13
N PRO A 7 -4.58 0.46 54.48
CA PRO A 7 -5.23 -0.09 55.65
C PRO A 7 -4.66 0.56 56.92
N LYS A 8 -5.47 0.70 57.97
CA LYS A 8 -5.06 1.36 59.24
C LYS A 8 -4.01 0.60 60.07
N GLY A 9 -3.48 -0.52 59.57
CA GLY A 9 -2.43 -1.32 60.21
C GLY A 9 -1.05 -1.10 59.56
N PHE A 10 0.00 -1.70 60.15
CA PHE A 10 1.34 -1.67 59.54
C PHE A 10 1.38 -2.52 58.26
N SER A 11 1.36 -1.85 57.10
CA SER A 11 1.61 -2.45 55.79
C SER A 11 2.72 -1.66 55.08
N LEU A 12 3.72 -2.36 54.54
CA LEU A 12 4.80 -1.73 53.76
C LEU A 12 4.37 -1.37 52.33
N PHE A 13 3.23 -1.89 51.86
CA PHE A 13 2.72 -1.67 50.50
C PHE A 13 1.22 -1.34 50.51
N PRO A 14 0.74 -0.51 49.55
CA PRO A 14 -0.68 -0.23 49.40
C PRO A 14 -1.46 -1.47 48.97
N THR A 15 -2.70 -1.59 49.45
CA THR A 15 -3.63 -2.62 48.99
C THR A 15 -4.29 -2.13 47.71
N TRP A 16 -3.88 -2.69 46.58
CA TRP A 16 -4.53 -2.42 45.30
C TRP A 16 -5.94 -3.03 45.32
N PRO A 17 -6.98 -2.24 45.01
CA PRO A 17 -8.33 -2.77 44.95
C PRO A 17 -8.40 -3.88 43.90
N ALA A 18 -9.16 -4.94 44.21
CA ALA A 18 -9.37 -6.06 43.30
C ALA A 18 -9.85 -5.55 41.94
N GLN A 19 -9.35 -6.17 40.86
CA GLN A 19 -9.87 -5.92 39.51
C GLN A 19 -11.39 -6.13 39.55
N ASP A 20 -12.16 -5.10 39.18
CA ASP A 20 -13.61 -5.22 39.06
C ASP A 20 -13.90 -5.89 37.69
N PRO A 21 -14.20 -7.20 37.66
CA PRO A 21 -14.41 -7.92 36.41
C PRO A 21 -15.64 -7.39 35.67
N VAL A 22 -16.62 -6.82 36.38
CA VAL A 22 -17.84 -6.29 35.79
C VAL A 22 -17.52 -5.02 35.00
N LEU A 23 -16.74 -4.11 35.57
CA LEU A 23 -16.31 -2.90 34.87
C LEU A 23 -15.44 -3.25 33.65
N ALA A 24 -14.55 -4.24 33.78
CA ALA A 24 -13.73 -4.70 32.66
C ALA A 24 -14.58 -5.22 31.47
N ILE A 25 -15.65 -5.97 31.75
CA ILE A 25 -16.60 -6.44 30.74
C ILE A 25 -17.33 -5.26 30.06
N TRP A 26 -17.75 -4.24 30.81
CA TRP A 26 -18.38 -3.05 30.23
C TRP A 26 -17.44 -2.27 29.32
N VAL A 27 -16.19 -2.05 29.74
CA VAL A 27 -15.18 -1.38 28.92
C VAL A 27 -14.87 -2.21 27.67
N PHE A 28 -14.74 -3.53 27.81
CA PHE A 28 -14.56 -4.43 26.67
C PHE A 28 -15.74 -4.36 25.69
N GLY A 29 -16.97 -4.44 26.19
CA GLY A 29 -18.19 -4.35 25.37
C GLY A 29 -18.33 -3.00 24.66
N ALA A 30 -18.06 -1.89 25.35
CA ALA A 30 -18.06 -0.56 24.76
C ALA A 30 -17.00 -0.42 23.66
N THR A 31 -15.79 -0.95 23.90
CA THR A 31 -14.70 -0.93 22.92
C THR A 31 -15.04 -1.78 21.70
N MET A 32 -15.55 -3.00 21.91
CA MET A 32 -15.96 -3.88 20.82
C MET A 32 -17.12 -3.28 20.01
N GLY A 33 -18.06 -2.63 20.69
CA GLY A 33 -19.12 -1.84 20.07
C GLY A 33 -18.55 -0.75 19.18
N LEU A 34 -17.64 0.08 19.70
CA LEU A 34 -17.01 1.16 18.92
C LEU A 34 -16.30 0.64 17.65
N LEU A 35 -15.63 -0.51 17.75
CA LEU A 35 -14.90 -1.11 16.63
C LEU A 35 -15.80 -1.78 15.59
N LEU A 36 -16.86 -2.48 16.02
CA LEU A 36 -17.70 -3.31 15.15
C LEU A 36 -18.99 -2.61 14.66
N LEU A 37 -19.52 -1.66 15.45
CA LEU A 37 -20.76 -0.94 15.12
C LEU A 37 -20.76 -0.33 13.71
N PRO A 38 -19.72 0.39 13.23
CA PRO A 38 -19.76 0.94 11.88
C PRO A 38 -19.89 -0.16 10.81
N LYS A 39 -19.22 -1.30 10.96
CA LYS A 39 -19.34 -2.45 10.03
C LYS A 39 -20.74 -3.07 10.07
N LEU A 40 -21.33 -3.20 11.26
CA LEU A 40 -22.69 -3.70 11.42
C LEU A 40 -23.72 -2.77 10.79
N LEU A 41 -23.59 -1.46 10.97
CA LEU A 41 -24.46 -0.46 10.34
C LEU A 41 -24.35 -0.51 8.81
N SER A 42 -23.14 -0.65 8.26
CA SER A 42 -22.93 -0.84 6.82
C SER A 42 -23.62 -2.11 6.32
N LEU A 43 -23.55 -3.21 7.07
CA LEU A 43 -24.19 -4.47 6.70
C LEU A 43 -25.73 -4.36 6.73
N VAL A 44 -26.29 -3.71 7.75
CA VAL A 44 -27.73 -3.43 7.84
C VAL A 44 -28.19 -2.56 6.68
N LEU A 45 -27.45 -1.50 6.34
CA LEU A 45 -27.75 -0.65 5.19
C LEU A 45 -27.76 -1.46 3.88
N LEU A 46 -26.82 -2.40 3.73
CA LEU A 46 -26.73 -3.26 2.57
C LEU A 46 -27.93 -4.24 2.48
N TRP A 47 -28.40 -4.75 3.62
CA TRP A 47 -29.61 -5.56 3.70
C TRP A 47 -30.87 -4.77 3.35
N MET A 48 -30.97 -3.51 3.79
CA MET A 48 -32.09 -2.62 3.46
C MET A 48 -32.11 -2.23 1.98
N ARG A 49 -30.93 -2.06 1.36
CA ARG A 49 -30.79 -1.66 -0.05
C ARG A 49 -30.53 -2.87 -0.94
N ARG A 50 -31.60 -3.54 -1.37
CA ARG A 50 -31.52 -4.74 -2.22
C ARG A 50 -30.76 -4.52 -3.54
N SER A 51 -30.84 -3.33 -4.13
CA SER A 51 -30.05 -2.97 -5.32
C SER A 51 -28.56 -2.89 -5.05
N ALA A 52 -28.15 -2.37 -3.89
CA ALA A 52 -26.75 -2.31 -3.48
C ALA A 52 -26.23 -3.72 -3.15
N SER A 53 -26.95 -4.52 -2.37
CA SER A 53 -26.52 -5.89 -2.07
C SER A 53 -26.39 -6.78 -3.30
N ALA A 54 -27.20 -6.57 -4.35
CA ALA A 54 -27.05 -7.27 -5.62
C ALA A 54 -25.67 -7.02 -6.26
N GLN A 55 -25.16 -5.78 -6.21
CA GLN A 55 -23.83 -5.42 -6.73
C GLN A 55 -22.71 -6.15 -5.98
N PHE A 56 -22.88 -6.38 -4.67
CA PHE A 56 -21.96 -7.20 -3.85
C PHE A 56 -22.25 -8.71 -3.92
N GLY A 57 -23.23 -9.17 -4.70
CA GLY A 57 -23.50 -10.59 -4.98
C GLY A 57 -24.46 -11.22 -3.99
N GLY A 58 -25.29 -10.40 -3.36
CA GLY A 58 -26.35 -10.77 -2.42
C GLY A 58 -25.98 -10.48 -0.97
N ALA A 59 -27.02 -10.30 -0.15
CA ALA A 59 -26.89 -10.02 1.28
C ALA A 59 -26.08 -11.11 2.03
N LEU A 60 -26.32 -12.40 1.75
CA LEU A 60 -25.62 -13.51 2.41
C LEU A 60 -24.11 -13.50 2.13
N ARG A 61 -23.73 -13.25 0.88
CA ARG A 61 -22.32 -13.21 0.47
C ARG A 61 -21.60 -12.01 1.07
N ALA A 62 -22.25 -10.85 1.10
CA ALA A 62 -21.69 -9.68 1.76
C ALA A 62 -21.53 -9.87 3.27
N SER A 63 -22.51 -10.49 3.95
CA SER A 63 -22.39 -10.87 5.37
C SER A 63 -21.19 -11.79 5.59
N ALA A 64 -21.07 -12.85 4.79
CA ALA A 64 -19.95 -13.78 4.88
C ALA A 64 -18.59 -13.09 4.61
N GLY A 65 -18.56 -12.12 3.69
CA GLY A 65 -17.39 -11.29 3.42
C GLY A 65 -16.99 -10.43 4.62
N VAL A 66 -17.94 -9.77 5.28
CA VAL A 66 -17.69 -8.98 6.50
C VAL A 66 -17.18 -9.88 7.63
N PHE A 67 -17.78 -11.05 7.85
CA PHE A 67 -17.29 -11.99 8.87
C PHE A 67 -15.88 -12.50 8.56
N ALA A 68 -15.62 -12.89 7.31
CA ALA A 68 -14.29 -13.34 6.89
C ALA A 68 -13.25 -12.22 7.02
N GLU A 69 -13.62 -10.99 6.69
CA GLU A 69 -12.74 -9.83 6.84
C GLU A 69 -12.46 -9.53 8.31
N ILE A 70 -13.45 -9.55 9.21
CA ILE A 70 -13.23 -9.40 10.66
C ILE A 70 -12.25 -10.47 11.17
N LEU A 71 -12.45 -11.73 10.76
CA LEU A 71 -11.59 -12.84 11.17
C LEU A 71 -10.15 -12.66 10.67
N VAL A 72 -9.97 -12.35 9.39
CA VAL A 72 -8.64 -12.14 8.79
C VAL A 72 -7.96 -10.92 9.41
N SER A 73 -8.69 -9.81 9.60
CA SER A 73 -8.19 -8.60 10.25
C SER A 73 -7.74 -8.86 11.70
N ALA A 74 -8.53 -9.62 12.46
CA ALA A 74 -8.19 -9.99 13.84
C ALA A 74 -6.92 -10.87 13.91
N LEU A 75 -6.76 -11.82 12.99
CA LEU A 75 -5.57 -12.67 12.91
C LEU A 75 -4.33 -11.91 12.40
N MET A 76 -4.52 -10.93 11.54
CA MET A 76 -3.44 -10.07 11.02
C MET A 76 -2.94 -9.05 12.03
N ALA A 77 -3.77 -8.61 12.98
CA ALA A 77 -3.41 -7.56 13.94
C ALA A 77 -2.13 -7.87 14.74
N PRO A 78 -1.95 -9.06 15.35
CA PRO A 78 -0.69 -9.43 16.02
C PRO A 78 0.53 -9.41 15.11
N VAL A 79 0.36 -9.84 13.86
CA VAL A 79 1.44 -9.87 12.86
C VAL A 79 1.88 -8.44 12.54
N MET A 80 0.92 -7.54 12.33
CA MET A 80 1.19 -6.12 12.09
C MET A 80 1.86 -5.45 13.30
N MET A 81 1.47 -5.82 14.53
CA MET A 81 2.12 -5.31 15.73
C MET A 81 3.61 -5.66 15.80
N ILE A 82 4.00 -6.88 15.37
CA ILE A 82 5.41 -7.26 15.27
C ILE A 82 6.14 -6.42 14.24
N PHE A 83 5.58 -6.25 13.04
CA PHE A 83 6.20 -5.42 12.00
C PHE A 83 6.35 -3.95 12.43
N GLN A 84 5.34 -3.39 13.09
CA GLN A 84 5.41 -2.04 13.65
C GLN A 84 6.47 -1.93 14.75
N SER A 85 6.59 -2.96 15.61
CA SER A 85 7.62 -3.00 16.66
C SER A 85 9.03 -3.06 16.08
N ILE A 86 9.24 -3.87 15.03
CA ILE A 86 10.52 -3.96 14.33
C ILE A 86 10.87 -2.59 13.72
N ALA A 87 9.93 -1.94 13.04
CA ALA A 87 10.16 -0.62 12.44
C ALA A 87 10.59 0.43 13.49
N VAL A 88 9.94 0.44 14.66
CA VAL A 88 10.34 1.34 15.76
C VAL A 88 11.75 1.03 16.25
N VAL A 89 12.10 -0.24 16.43
CA VAL A 89 13.45 -0.65 16.87
C VAL A 89 14.51 -0.27 15.82
N GLU A 90 14.22 -0.45 14.53
CA GLU A 90 15.13 -0.08 13.44
C GLU A 90 15.40 1.43 13.39
N ILE A 91 14.36 2.25 13.56
CA ILE A 91 14.49 3.71 13.64
C ILE A 91 15.36 4.12 14.84
N LEU A 92 15.11 3.54 16.01
CA LEU A 92 15.90 3.82 17.21
C LEU A 92 17.36 3.38 17.07
N ALA A 93 17.61 2.33 16.28
CA ALA A 93 18.96 1.86 15.95
C ALA A 93 19.65 2.71 14.85
N GLY A 94 19.02 3.79 14.37
CA GLY A 94 19.56 4.65 13.31
C GLY A 94 19.61 3.97 11.94
N ARG A 95 18.87 2.86 11.76
CA ARG A 95 18.75 2.20 10.46
C ARG A 95 17.69 2.92 9.65
N ASP A 96 18.00 3.19 8.40
CA ASP A 96 16.98 3.63 7.45
C ASP A 96 16.06 2.45 7.15
N VAL A 97 14.77 2.60 7.45
CA VAL A 97 13.73 1.62 7.10
C VAL A 97 13.61 1.51 5.57
N GLY A 98 14.10 2.52 4.84
CA GLY A 98 14.21 2.54 3.40
C GLY A 98 12.84 2.63 2.73
N TRP A 99 12.66 3.58 1.83
CA TRP A 99 11.49 3.58 0.96
C TRP A 99 11.59 2.39 0.00
N GLN A 100 10.99 1.25 0.36
CA GLN A 100 10.98 0.07 -0.50
C GLN A 100 10.23 0.40 -1.79
N THR A 101 10.84 0.11 -2.94
CA THR A 101 10.19 0.29 -4.25
C THR A 101 8.92 -0.55 -4.32
N GLN A 102 7.76 0.11 -4.38
CA GLN A 102 6.48 -0.55 -4.52
C GLN A 102 6.44 -1.31 -5.86
N ARG A 103 6.39 -2.65 -5.81
CA ARG A 103 6.13 -3.47 -7.00
C ARG A 103 4.65 -3.32 -7.34
N ARG A 104 4.36 -2.60 -8.44
CA ARG A 104 3.00 -2.28 -8.91
C ARG A 104 2.50 -3.22 -10.02
N ASP A 105 3.38 -4.03 -10.59
CA ASP A 105 3.02 -5.10 -11.53
C ASP A 105 2.53 -6.35 -10.80
N ASP A 106 1.70 -7.15 -11.50
CA ASP A 106 1.01 -8.39 -11.11
C ASP A 106 1.92 -9.57 -10.66
N GLY A 107 3.04 -9.27 -10.01
CA GLY A 107 3.94 -10.26 -9.44
C GLY A 107 3.37 -10.82 -8.16
N THR A 108 2.77 -12.01 -8.24
CA THR A 108 2.57 -12.90 -7.08
C THR A 108 3.80 -12.84 -6.18
N VAL A 109 3.59 -12.58 -4.88
CA VAL A 109 4.70 -12.47 -3.92
C VAL A 109 5.57 -13.72 -3.98
N GLU A 110 6.88 -13.54 -4.17
CA GLU A 110 7.83 -14.66 -4.19
C GLU A 110 7.72 -15.41 -2.86
N ARG A 111 7.48 -16.73 -2.91
CA ARG A 111 7.28 -17.54 -1.70
C ARG A 111 8.43 -17.37 -0.70
N ARG A 112 9.66 -17.24 -1.21
CA ARG A 112 10.86 -16.99 -0.39
C ARG A 112 10.78 -15.67 0.37
N GLU A 113 10.28 -14.61 -0.26
CA GLU A 113 10.08 -13.31 0.40
C GLU A 113 8.99 -13.40 1.48
N LEU A 114 7.92 -14.14 1.21
CA LEU A 114 6.86 -14.42 2.17
C LEU A 114 7.41 -15.12 3.43
N TYR A 115 8.15 -16.23 3.27
CA TYR A 115 8.76 -16.93 4.40
C TYR A 115 9.77 -16.06 5.16
N ARG A 116 10.56 -15.25 4.45
CA ARG A 116 11.54 -14.35 5.08
C ARG A 116 10.87 -13.29 5.95
N LYS A 117 9.79 -12.65 5.45
CA LYS A 117 9.09 -11.58 6.17
C LYS A 117 8.21 -12.13 7.29
N TYR A 118 7.40 -13.15 7.02
CA TYR A 118 6.43 -13.69 7.98
C TYR A 118 7.03 -14.76 8.92
N GLY A 119 8.26 -15.22 8.65
CA GLY A 119 8.94 -16.19 9.50
C GLY A 119 9.25 -15.66 10.90
N VAL A 120 9.61 -14.38 11.04
CA VAL A 120 9.85 -13.76 12.36
C VAL A 120 8.57 -13.74 13.21
N PRO A 121 7.42 -13.22 12.72
CA PRO A 121 6.14 -13.34 13.43
C PRO A 121 5.77 -14.79 13.80
N THR A 122 5.95 -15.75 12.90
CA THR A 122 5.67 -17.15 13.18
C THR A 122 6.56 -17.73 14.27
N LEU A 123 7.85 -17.40 14.27
CA LEU A 123 8.76 -17.81 15.35
C LEU A 123 8.36 -17.20 16.70
N CYS A 124 7.99 -15.92 16.73
CA CYS A 124 7.44 -15.28 17.91
C CYS A 124 6.17 -15.99 18.40
N GLY A 125 5.29 -16.40 17.48
CA GLY A 125 4.10 -17.19 17.80
C GLY A 125 4.42 -18.54 18.43
N VAL A 126 5.40 -19.26 17.89
CA VAL A 126 5.87 -20.54 18.45
C VAL A 126 6.47 -20.34 19.84
N ALA A 127 7.32 -19.33 20.03
CA ALA A 127 7.92 -19.03 21.33
C ALA A 127 6.86 -18.64 22.36
N MET A 128 5.87 -17.84 21.96
CA MET A 128 4.75 -17.44 22.82
C MET A 128 3.86 -18.63 23.18
N ALA A 129 3.58 -19.53 22.23
CA ALA A 129 2.83 -20.76 22.48
C ALA A 129 3.55 -21.70 23.46
N ALA A 130 4.84 -21.93 23.24
CA ALA A 130 5.67 -22.76 24.12
C ALA A 130 5.73 -22.20 25.54
N SER A 131 5.92 -20.88 25.66
CA SER A 131 5.96 -20.18 26.95
C SER A 131 4.63 -20.26 27.67
N ALA A 132 3.51 -19.99 26.99
CA ALA A 132 2.18 -20.05 27.58
C ALA A 132 1.82 -21.48 28.01
N TYR A 133 2.15 -22.48 27.20
CA TYR A 133 1.96 -23.90 27.53
C TYR A 133 2.78 -24.31 28.77
N ALA A 134 4.03 -23.85 28.89
CA ALA A 134 4.88 -24.13 30.03
C ALA A 134 4.35 -23.53 31.34
N VAL A 135 3.64 -22.41 31.28
CA VAL A 135 3.00 -21.80 32.47
C VAL A 135 1.71 -22.54 32.81
N SER A 136 0.73 -22.57 31.90
CA SER A 136 -0.53 -23.29 32.11
C SER A 136 -1.38 -23.37 30.84
N LEU A 137 -2.17 -24.45 30.70
CA LEU A 137 -3.12 -24.60 29.60
C LEU A 137 -4.18 -23.47 29.54
N PRO A 138 -4.76 -23.00 30.66
CA PRO A 138 -5.69 -21.87 30.64
C PRO A 138 -5.09 -20.59 30.06
N LEU A 139 -3.81 -20.29 30.35
CA LEU A 139 -3.13 -19.12 29.80
C LEU A 139 -2.94 -19.25 28.28
N LEU A 140 -2.56 -20.44 27.81
CA LEU A 140 -2.44 -20.73 26.37
C LEU A 140 -3.78 -20.51 25.65
N LEU A 141 -4.87 -21.03 26.21
CA LEU A 141 -6.21 -20.85 25.65
C LEU A 141 -6.65 -19.39 25.66
N TRP A 142 -6.36 -18.66 26.74
CA TRP A 142 -6.63 -17.22 26.84
C TRP A 142 -5.86 -16.43 25.78
N MET A 143 -4.62 -16.82 25.46
CA MET A 143 -3.79 -16.16 24.45
C MET A 143 -3.93 -16.69 23.04
N SER A 144 -4.81 -17.68 22.85
CA SER A 144 -4.99 -18.37 21.57
C SER A 144 -5.30 -17.44 20.39
N PRO A 145 -6.10 -16.35 20.48
CA PRO A 145 -6.38 -15.52 19.32
C PRO A 145 -5.09 -14.86 18.76
N VAL A 146 -4.20 -14.43 19.66
CA VAL A 146 -2.91 -13.84 19.31
C VAL A 146 -1.96 -14.90 18.77
N ILE A 147 -1.84 -16.02 19.48
CA ILE A 147 -0.94 -17.12 19.11
C ILE A 147 -1.31 -17.72 17.76
N VAL A 148 -2.60 -17.95 17.50
CA VAL A 148 -3.09 -18.46 16.22
C VAL A 148 -2.76 -17.50 15.08
N GLY A 149 -3.00 -16.19 15.26
CA GLY A 149 -2.62 -15.18 14.25
C GLY A 149 -1.13 -15.21 13.90
N LEU A 150 -0.26 -15.32 14.91
CA LEU A 150 1.19 -15.39 14.73
C LEU A 150 1.65 -16.72 14.11
N LEU A 151 1.14 -17.85 14.60
CA LEU A 151 1.51 -19.18 14.11
C LEU A 151 1.13 -19.36 12.64
N PHE A 152 -0.04 -18.84 12.25
CA PHE A 152 -0.53 -18.87 10.87
C PHE A 152 -0.15 -17.63 10.05
N ALA A 153 0.82 -16.83 10.48
CA ALA A 153 1.21 -15.59 9.78
C ALA A 153 1.64 -15.85 8.33
N VAL A 154 2.41 -16.91 8.07
CA VAL A 154 2.81 -17.31 6.71
C VAL A 154 1.61 -17.70 5.82
N PRO A 155 0.75 -18.67 6.20
CA PRO A 155 -0.39 -19.04 5.36
C PRO A 155 -1.42 -17.91 5.21
N ILE A 156 -1.64 -17.09 6.23
CA ILE A 156 -2.49 -15.90 6.13
C ILE A 156 -1.89 -14.92 5.12
N GLY A 157 -0.59 -14.62 5.24
CA GLY A 157 0.11 -13.76 4.28
C GLY A 157 0.07 -14.31 2.85
N ALA A 158 0.18 -15.63 2.66
CA ALA A 158 0.03 -16.27 1.36
C ALA A 158 -1.39 -16.11 0.78
N LEU A 159 -2.41 -16.24 1.63
CA LEU A 159 -3.81 -16.10 1.25
C LEU A 159 -4.12 -14.65 0.84
N THR A 160 -3.63 -13.67 1.59
CA THR A 160 -3.90 -12.24 1.38
C THR A 160 -3.03 -11.60 0.29
N ALA A 161 -1.89 -12.22 -0.05
CA ALA A 161 -0.99 -11.74 -1.10
C ALA A 161 -1.45 -12.11 -2.52
N ARG A 162 -2.47 -12.95 -2.66
CA ARG A 162 -3.04 -13.30 -3.96
C ARG A 162 -4.00 -12.19 -4.41
N PRO A 163 -4.09 -11.91 -5.72
CA PRO A 163 -5.21 -11.14 -6.25
C PRO A 163 -6.50 -11.72 -5.70
N ALA A 164 -7.48 -10.89 -5.36
CA ALA A 164 -8.75 -11.32 -4.80
C ALA A 164 -9.54 -12.17 -5.81
N SER A 165 -9.12 -13.41 -6.00
CA SER A 165 -9.74 -14.39 -6.88
C SER A 165 -11.05 -14.93 -6.28
N GLY A 166 -11.29 -14.59 -5.01
CA GLY A 166 -12.46 -14.97 -4.26
C GLY A 166 -13.64 -14.06 -4.58
N LYS A 167 -14.69 -14.65 -5.15
CA LYS A 167 -16.03 -14.10 -5.19
C LYS A 167 -16.42 -13.40 -3.86
N LEU A 168 -15.98 -13.93 -2.72
CA LEU A 168 -16.35 -13.41 -1.39
C LEU A 168 -15.99 -11.94 -1.15
N PHE A 169 -14.84 -11.47 -1.63
CA PHE A 169 -14.35 -10.10 -1.40
C PHE A 169 -14.50 -9.18 -2.61
N ALA A 170 -15.19 -9.63 -3.66
CA ALA A 170 -15.37 -8.85 -4.89
C ALA A 170 -16.27 -7.62 -4.65
N THR A 171 -15.75 -6.45 -4.98
CA THR A 171 -16.50 -5.18 -4.95
C THR A 171 -17.33 -5.01 -6.23
N PRO A 172 -18.24 -4.02 -6.28
CA PRO A 172 -18.94 -3.68 -7.52
C PRO A 172 -17.99 -3.34 -8.66
N GLU A 173 -16.91 -2.60 -8.37
CA GLU A 173 -15.90 -2.17 -9.34
C GLU A 173 -15.08 -3.35 -9.88
N ASP A 174 -14.91 -4.42 -9.11
CA ASP A 174 -14.27 -5.65 -9.60
C ASP A 174 -15.15 -6.39 -10.63
N ARG A 175 -16.48 -6.21 -10.57
CA ARG A 175 -17.44 -6.90 -11.46
C ARG A 175 -17.80 -6.09 -12.68
N GLU A 176 -18.00 -4.80 -12.47
CA GLU A 176 -18.28 -3.83 -13.50
C GLU A 176 -17.27 -2.69 -13.36
N PRO A 177 -16.05 -2.87 -13.94
CA PRO A 177 -15.03 -1.86 -13.88
C PRO A 177 -15.53 -0.56 -14.49
N PRO A 178 -15.29 0.60 -13.85
CA PRO A 178 -15.67 1.89 -14.40
C PRO A 178 -15.03 2.10 -15.77
N GLU A 179 -15.71 2.85 -16.63
CA GLU A 179 -15.32 3.01 -18.04
C GLU A 179 -13.89 3.49 -18.22
N VAL A 180 -13.41 4.35 -17.32
CA VAL A 180 -12.04 4.86 -17.33
C VAL A 180 -11.02 3.74 -17.14
N LEU A 181 -11.27 2.78 -16.23
CA LEU A 181 -10.37 1.64 -16.03
C LEU A 181 -10.43 0.67 -17.21
N ARG A 182 -11.62 0.40 -17.74
CA ARG A 182 -11.77 -0.40 -18.97
C ARG A 182 -10.99 0.24 -20.13
N ARG A 183 -11.15 1.54 -20.32
CA ARG A 183 -10.46 2.29 -21.38
C ARG A 183 -8.96 2.34 -21.18
N ALA A 184 -8.49 2.53 -19.95
CA ALA A 184 -7.06 2.52 -19.63
C ALA A 184 -6.44 1.14 -19.90
N ASN A 185 -7.12 0.05 -19.53
CA ASN A 185 -6.68 -1.31 -19.81
C ASN A 185 -6.66 -1.61 -21.32
N GLU A 186 -7.69 -1.19 -22.06
CA GLU A 186 -7.72 -1.29 -23.52
C GLU A 186 -6.55 -0.54 -24.18
N LEU A 187 -6.27 0.68 -23.74
CA LEU A 187 -5.15 1.47 -24.25
C LEU A 187 -3.81 0.84 -23.90
N SER A 188 -3.65 0.36 -22.66
CA SER A 188 -2.43 -0.32 -22.21
C SER A 188 -2.16 -1.60 -22.99
N ALA A 189 -3.20 -2.41 -23.23
CA ALA A 189 -3.10 -3.62 -24.04
C ALA A 189 -2.78 -3.33 -25.52
N ARG A 190 -3.19 -2.16 -26.03
CA ARG A 190 -2.84 -1.70 -27.39
C ARG A 190 -1.47 -1.03 -27.45
N ALA A 191 -0.89 -0.61 -26.33
CA ALA A 191 0.36 0.13 -26.27
C ALA A 191 1.61 -0.76 -26.44
N GLU A 192 1.46 -2.08 -26.66
CA GLU A 192 2.57 -2.95 -27.13
C GLU A 192 3.05 -2.63 -28.57
N VAL A 193 2.71 -1.45 -29.10
CA VAL A 193 3.21 -0.95 -30.38
C VAL A 193 4.61 -0.39 -30.16
N GLY A 194 5.58 -0.91 -30.93
CA GLY A 194 7.00 -0.64 -30.78
C GLY A 194 7.32 0.83 -30.44
N THR A 195 7.95 1.03 -29.29
CA THR A 195 8.28 2.36 -28.77
C THR A 195 9.27 3.02 -29.71
N LYS A 196 8.84 4.07 -30.42
CA LYS A 196 9.74 4.90 -31.21
C LYS A 196 10.56 5.79 -30.26
N PRO A 197 11.75 6.26 -30.67
CA PRO A 197 12.44 7.30 -29.93
C PRO A 197 11.55 8.55 -29.80
N ALA A 198 11.43 9.10 -28.59
CA ALA A 198 10.45 10.15 -28.26
C ALA A 198 10.50 11.37 -29.21
N LEU A 199 11.69 11.81 -29.62
CA LEU A 199 11.85 12.94 -30.54
C LEU A 199 11.32 12.63 -31.94
N VAL A 200 11.44 11.39 -32.40
CA VAL A 200 10.92 10.94 -33.70
C VAL A 200 9.40 10.91 -33.67
N GLU A 201 8.83 10.34 -32.61
CA GLU A 201 7.39 10.24 -32.43
C GLU A 201 6.72 11.62 -32.34
N LEU A 202 7.32 12.54 -31.58
CA LEU A 202 6.86 13.94 -31.50
C LEU A 202 7.04 14.72 -32.81
N ARG A 203 7.98 14.34 -33.68
CA ARG A 203 8.15 14.96 -35.01
C ARG A 203 7.09 14.46 -35.99
N GLU A 204 6.71 13.19 -35.89
CA GLU A 204 5.73 12.55 -36.78
C GLU A 204 4.27 12.89 -36.41
N ASP A 205 3.98 13.08 -35.12
CA ASP A 205 2.63 13.41 -34.63
C ASP A 205 2.54 14.85 -34.08
N ALA A 206 2.05 15.76 -34.93
CA ALA A 206 1.87 17.16 -34.57
C ALA A 206 0.84 17.39 -33.45
N ALA A 207 -0.17 16.52 -33.31
CA ALA A 207 -1.15 16.63 -32.24
C ALA A 207 -0.52 16.22 -30.89
N LEU A 208 0.30 15.17 -30.89
CA LEU A 208 1.06 14.74 -29.73
C LEU A 208 2.07 15.81 -29.28
N LEU A 209 2.80 16.43 -30.23
CA LEU A 209 3.70 17.54 -29.93
C LEU A 209 2.98 18.73 -29.29
N ALA A 210 1.86 19.14 -29.87
CA ALA A 210 1.06 20.25 -29.34
C ALA A 210 0.53 19.93 -27.94
N PHE A 211 0.05 18.70 -27.71
CA PHE A 211 -0.38 18.24 -26.40
C PHE A 211 0.76 18.26 -25.39
N HIS A 212 1.92 17.72 -25.74
CA HIS A 212 3.11 17.69 -24.88
C HIS A 212 3.56 19.10 -24.49
N LEU A 213 3.68 20.02 -25.46
CA LEU A 213 4.05 21.42 -25.20
C LEU A 213 3.05 22.12 -24.27
N ALA A 214 1.76 21.80 -24.34
CA ALA A 214 0.73 22.35 -23.47
C ALA A 214 0.80 21.82 -22.01
N GLN A 215 1.45 20.68 -21.77
CA GLN A 215 1.67 20.11 -20.44
C GLN A 215 2.95 20.63 -19.76
N LEU A 216 3.82 21.36 -20.48
CA LEU A 216 5.06 21.84 -19.93
C LEU A 216 4.84 22.97 -18.91
N PRO A 217 5.59 22.97 -17.80
CA PRO A 217 5.52 24.07 -16.85
C PRO A 217 6.02 25.37 -17.50
N PRO A 218 5.58 26.54 -17.03
CA PRO A 218 6.10 27.81 -17.51
C PRO A 218 7.63 27.90 -17.30
N PRO A 219 8.37 28.59 -18.19
CA PRO A 219 9.82 28.70 -18.10
C PRO A 219 10.24 29.25 -16.73
N ARG A 220 11.16 28.57 -16.05
CA ARG A 220 11.76 29.05 -14.81
C ARG A 220 12.83 30.09 -15.13
N ALA A 221 12.97 31.10 -14.26
CA ALA A 221 14.06 32.08 -14.37
C ALA A 221 15.41 31.38 -14.21
N VAL A 222 16.28 31.49 -15.22
CA VAL A 222 17.60 30.84 -15.22
C VAL A 222 18.53 31.62 -14.30
N ARG A 223 19.13 30.92 -13.34
CA ARG A 223 20.22 31.42 -12.49
C ARG A 223 21.45 30.52 -12.64
N PRO A 224 22.67 31.01 -12.38
CA PRO A 224 23.89 30.20 -12.53
C PRO A 224 23.87 28.88 -11.74
N ASP A 225 23.23 28.86 -10.57
CA ASP A 225 23.07 27.70 -9.69
C ASP A 225 22.00 26.70 -10.16
N THR A 226 21.14 27.09 -11.10
CA THR A 226 20.02 26.27 -11.59
C THR A 226 20.21 25.80 -13.03
N ILE A 227 21.41 25.95 -13.61
CA ILE A 227 21.67 25.53 -14.99
C ILE A 227 21.68 24.01 -15.07
N ASP A 228 20.76 23.44 -15.85
CA ASP A 228 20.82 22.02 -16.21
C ASP A 228 21.90 21.81 -17.28
N ALA A 229 22.99 21.16 -16.88
CA ALA A 229 24.10 20.84 -17.77
C ALA A 229 23.66 19.98 -18.97
N ASN A 230 22.70 19.06 -18.80
CA ASN A 230 22.24 18.21 -19.89
C ASN A 230 21.43 19.02 -20.92
N LEU A 231 20.63 19.98 -20.46
CA LEU A 231 19.91 20.88 -21.37
C LEU A 231 20.89 21.79 -22.13
N ALA A 232 21.90 22.34 -21.46
CA ALA A 232 22.89 23.22 -22.09
C ALA A 232 23.72 22.48 -23.14
N VAL A 233 24.25 21.29 -22.80
CA VAL A 233 24.98 20.44 -23.74
C VAL A 233 24.07 19.95 -24.86
N GLY A 234 22.84 19.57 -24.53
CA GLY A 234 21.82 19.18 -25.51
C GLY A 234 21.59 20.28 -26.54
N ARG A 235 21.31 21.52 -26.11
CA ARG A 235 21.16 22.70 -26.99
C ARG A 235 22.38 22.93 -27.88
N ALA A 236 23.58 22.90 -27.32
CA ALA A 236 24.80 23.08 -28.10
C ALA A 236 24.97 22.00 -29.18
N LYS A 237 24.65 20.73 -28.87
CA LYS A 237 24.67 19.63 -29.85
C LYS A 237 23.60 19.79 -30.93
N ILE A 238 22.42 20.27 -30.54
CA ILE A 238 21.34 20.59 -31.48
C ILE A 238 21.83 21.67 -32.43
N ASP A 239 22.37 22.78 -31.92
CA ASP A 239 22.85 23.89 -32.74
C ASP A 239 23.99 23.46 -33.68
N ALA A 240 24.89 22.58 -33.22
CA ALA A 240 26.03 22.07 -33.99
C ALA A 240 25.67 20.97 -35.02
N SER A 241 24.46 20.42 -34.98
CA SER A 241 24.02 19.43 -35.98
C SER A 241 23.56 20.15 -37.26
N ASP A 242 23.47 19.46 -38.39
CA ASP A 242 22.90 20.01 -39.63
C ASP A 242 21.46 19.54 -39.85
N SER A 243 21.14 18.32 -39.39
CA SER A 243 19.80 17.73 -39.55
C SER A 243 19.19 17.23 -38.24
N PHE A 244 17.88 16.99 -38.26
CA PHE A 244 17.18 16.32 -37.14
C PHE A 244 17.77 14.94 -36.84
N GLU A 245 18.04 14.15 -37.87
CA GLU A 245 18.53 12.77 -37.72
C GLU A 245 19.90 12.75 -37.05
N GLN A 246 20.77 13.68 -37.42
CA GLN A 246 22.07 13.84 -36.81
C GLN A 246 21.95 14.29 -35.34
N ALA A 247 21.07 15.25 -35.05
CA ALA A 247 20.83 15.69 -33.67
C ALA A 247 20.29 14.54 -32.80
N ALA A 248 19.26 13.84 -33.27
CA ALA A 248 18.64 12.73 -32.55
C ALA A 248 19.63 11.57 -32.28
N ALA A 249 20.57 11.33 -33.19
CA ALA A 249 21.59 10.28 -33.02
C ALA A 249 22.69 10.63 -31.99
N HIS A 250 23.00 11.91 -31.78
CA HIS A 250 24.10 12.36 -30.92
C HIS A 250 23.66 12.79 -29.51
N LEU A 251 22.35 12.85 -29.26
CA LEU A 251 21.79 13.16 -27.95
C LEU A 251 21.73 11.92 -27.07
N SER A 252 22.20 12.04 -25.83
CA SER A 252 22.06 11.01 -24.81
C SER A 252 20.64 10.98 -24.23
N LEU A 253 20.25 9.87 -23.59
CA LEU A 253 18.92 9.76 -22.95
C LEU A 253 18.64 10.87 -21.92
N ARG A 254 19.68 11.33 -21.19
CA ARG A 254 19.55 12.43 -20.22
C ARG A 254 19.35 13.77 -20.91
N GLU A 255 20.06 14.00 -22.01
CA GLU A 255 19.91 15.22 -22.82
C GLU A 255 18.54 15.27 -23.48
N VAL A 256 18.07 14.15 -24.07
CA VAL A 256 16.71 14.03 -24.62
C VAL A 256 15.67 14.32 -23.54
N PHE A 257 15.80 13.74 -22.35
CA PHE A 257 14.88 14.00 -21.25
C PHE A 257 14.84 15.49 -20.85
N SER A 258 16.00 16.15 -20.74
CA SER A 258 16.05 17.58 -20.44
C SER A 258 15.44 18.43 -21.57
N ILE A 259 15.66 18.08 -22.84
CA ILE A 259 15.06 18.75 -24.00
C ILE A 259 13.54 18.57 -24.01
N LEU A 260 13.03 17.38 -23.71
CA LEU A 260 11.59 17.12 -23.61
C LEU A 260 10.91 17.99 -22.57
N ASN A 261 11.62 18.42 -21.52
CA ASN A 261 11.08 19.31 -20.49
C ASN A 261 11.21 20.81 -20.83
N ASP A 262 11.83 21.17 -21.96
CA ASP A 262 12.01 22.54 -22.40
C ASP A 262 11.37 22.79 -23.77
N GLY A 263 10.23 23.50 -23.77
CA GLY A 263 9.44 23.70 -25.00
C GLY A 263 10.18 24.46 -26.11
N SER A 264 11.14 25.31 -25.75
CA SER A 264 11.94 26.05 -26.73
C SER A 264 12.96 25.16 -27.42
N ALA A 265 13.73 24.37 -26.67
CA ALA A 265 14.69 23.42 -27.22
C ALA A 265 13.97 22.34 -28.03
N LEU A 266 12.86 21.81 -27.52
CA LEU A 266 12.09 20.78 -28.21
C LEU A 266 11.58 21.26 -29.58
N SER A 267 11.03 22.47 -29.65
CA SER A 267 10.52 23.03 -30.92
C SER A 267 11.64 23.25 -31.93
N ILE A 268 12.83 23.70 -31.51
CA ILE A 268 14.01 23.88 -32.37
C ILE A 268 14.47 22.54 -32.97
N VAL A 269 14.55 21.48 -32.16
CA VAL A 269 14.97 20.16 -32.64
C VAL A 269 13.99 19.61 -33.67
N VAL A 270 12.71 19.63 -33.34
CA VAL A 270 11.67 18.99 -34.16
C VAL A 270 11.48 19.70 -35.51
N GLN A 271 11.64 21.03 -35.54
CA GLN A 271 11.52 21.83 -36.77
C GLN A 271 12.78 21.82 -37.63
N LYS A 272 13.87 21.22 -37.16
CA LYS A 272 15.11 21.13 -37.92
C LYS A 272 14.90 20.26 -39.16
N ARG A 273 15.47 20.67 -40.30
CA ARG A 273 15.32 19.95 -41.57
C ARG A 273 15.94 18.57 -41.49
#